data_AF-A0AAN1WF67-F1
#
_entry.id   AF-A0AAN1WF67-F1
#
_cell.length_a   1.000
_cell.length_b   1.000
_cell.length_c   1.000
_cell.angle_alpha   90.00
_cell.angle_beta   90.00
_cell.angle_gamma   90.00
#
_symmetry.space_group_name_H-M   'P 1'
#
loop_
_entity.id
_entity.type
_entity.pdbx_description
1 polymer ?
#
loop_
_entity_poly.entity_id
_entity_poly.type
_entity_poly.pdbx_seq_one_letter_code
_entity_poly.pdbx_strand_id
1 'polypeptide(L)' 'MTQARRTLISLDQTSWFHICSRCIKRSFLMGEDKYSGKNYEHRREWMSDKLAELGDIFALDIAAYAVLSNHYHLVLHIKR' A
#
# COMPACT_ATOMS: atom_id res chain seq x y z
N MET A 1 -6.49 -8.61 20.88
CA MET A 1 -7.44 -9.68 20.50
C MET A 1 -7.48 -9.73 18.98
N THR A 2 -7.35 -10.89 18.35
CA THR A 2 -7.45 -11.04 16.90
C THR A 2 -8.92 -10.97 16.46
N GLN A 3 -9.23 -10.18 15.42
CA GLN A 3 -10.56 -10.13 14.81
C GLN A 3 -10.54 -10.83 13.45
N ALA A 4 -11.69 -11.42 13.07
CA ALA A 4 -11.83 -12.02 11.75
C ALA A 4 -11.79 -10.93 10.68
N ARG A 5 -11.06 -11.12 9.58
CA ARG A 5 -10.92 -10.09 8.53
C ARG A 5 -12.25 -9.59 7.97
N ARG A 6 -13.26 -10.46 7.89
CA ARG A 6 -14.62 -10.10 7.45
C ARG A 6 -15.31 -9.06 8.33
N THR A 7 -14.87 -8.88 9.59
CA THR A 7 -15.46 -7.90 10.51
C THR A 7 -14.73 -6.56 10.49
N LEU A 8 -13.63 -6.44 9.74
CA LEU A 8 -12.84 -5.22 9.64
C LEU A 8 -13.41 -4.23 8.61
N ILE A 9 -14.26 -4.69 7.71
CA ILE A 9 -14.76 -3.95 6.55
C ILE A 9 -16.29 -4.06 6.52
N SER A 10 -16.97 -2.92 6.36
CA SER A 10 -18.43 -2.87 6.16
C SER A 10 -18.75 -2.07 4.90
N LEU A 11 -19.15 -2.78 3.84
CA LEU A 11 -19.55 -2.17 2.56
C LEU A 11 -20.90 -1.46 2.62
N ASP A 12 -21.70 -1.71 3.67
CA ASP A 12 -22.96 -1.01 3.89
C ASP A 12 -22.73 0.40 4.45
N GLN A 13 -21.57 0.63 5.08
CA GLN A 13 -21.18 1.94 5.60
C GLN A 13 -20.43 2.78 4.56
N THR A 14 -19.48 2.17 3.84
CA THR A 14 -18.69 2.86 2.81
C THR A 14 -18.03 1.87 1.86
N SER A 15 -17.93 2.24 0.59
CA SER A 15 -17.09 1.53 -0.39
C SER A 15 -15.66 2.08 -0.47
N TRP A 16 -15.35 3.11 0.30
CA TRP A 16 -14.07 3.84 0.28
C TRP A 16 -13.23 3.54 1.52
N PHE A 17 -11.95 3.21 1.30
CA PHE A 17 -11.04 2.82 2.36
C PHE A 17 -9.67 3.47 2.21
N HIS A 18 -9.15 4.04 3.30
CA HIS A 18 -7.74 4.41 3.42
C HIS A 18 -6.98 3.29 4.09
N ILE A 19 -6.01 2.70 3.39
CA ILE A 19 -5.14 1.66 3.92
C ILE A 19 -3.69 2.11 3.93
N CYS A 20 -2.94 1.65 4.92
CA CYS A 20 -1.51 1.87 5.01
C CYS A 20 -0.78 0.60 5.43
N SER A 21 0.44 0.44 4.94
CA SER A 21 1.34 -0.62 5.37
C SER A 21 2.75 -0.09 5.47
N ARG A 22 3.48 -0.56 6.48
CA ARG A 22 4.81 -0.08 6.84
C ARG A 22 5.80 -1.24 6.91
N CYS A 23 6.95 -1.06 6.29
CA CYS A 23 8.09 -1.93 6.46
C CYS A 23 8.61 -1.88 7.89
N ILE A 24 8.89 -3.06 8.44
CA ILE A 24 9.50 -3.22 9.76
C ILE A 24 10.98 -3.62 9.62
N LYS A 25 11.71 -3.70 10.74
CA LYS A 25 13.10 -4.16 10.78
C LYS A 25 14.04 -3.44 9.80
N ARG A 26 13.86 -2.12 9.63
CA ARG A 26 14.65 -1.28 8.71
C ARG A 26 14.65 -1.79 7.25
N SER A 27 13.58 -2.43 6.83
CA SER A 27 13.34 -2.64 5.40
C SER A 27 12.82 -1.34 4.78
N PHE A 28 13.17 -1.09 3.52
CA PHE A 28 12.77 0.10 2.78
C PHE A 28 12.16 -0.29 1.44
N LEU A 29 11.06 0.39 1.09
CA LEU A 29 10.41 0.29 -0.22
C LEU A 29 11.26 1.03 -1.27
N MET A 30 11.76 2.22 -0.90
CA MET A 30 12.60 3.09 -1.72
C MET A 30 13.43 4.03 -0.84
N GLY A 31 14.23 4.91 -1.44
CA GLY A 31 15.13 5.82 -0.72
C GLY A 31 16.40 5.14 -0.21
N GLU A 32 17.17 5.88 0.58
CA GLU A 32 18.47 5.44 1.07
C GLU A 32 18.42 5.03 2.54
N ASP A 33 18.95 3.85 2.85
CA ASP A 33 19.20 3.43 4.22
C ASP A 33 20.49 4.06 4.74
N LYS A 34 20.37 5.18 5.45
CA LYS A 34 21.50 6.00 5.96
C LYS A 34 22.53 5.24 6.80
N TYR A 35 22.17 4.09 7.38
CA TYR A 35 23.11 3.30 8.18
C TYR A 35 23.93 2.33 7.34
N SER A 36 23.35 1.70 6.31
CA SER A 36 24.10 0.79 5.41
C SER A 36 24.61 1.49 4.15
N GLY A 37 24.14 2.70 3.86
CA GLY A 37 24.40 3.44 2.61
C GLY A 37 23.67 2.85 1.40
N LYS A 38 22.80 1.85 1.59
CA LYS A 38 22.15 1.16 0.47
C LYS A 38 20.99 1.98 -0.08
N ASN A 39 21.02 2.22 -1.38
CA ASN A 39 20.00 2.98 -2.11
C ASN A 39 18.98 2.05 -2.80
N TYR A 40 17.69 2.27 -2.50
CA TYR A 40 16.54 1.53 -3.02
C TYR A 40 15.66 2.36 -3.98
N GLU A 41 16.10 3.55 -4.36
CA GLU A 41 15.35 4.51 -5.18
C GLU A 41 14.92 3.95 -6.54
N HIS A 42 15.72 3.01 -7.09
CA HIS A 42 15.42 2.28 -8.33
C HIS A 42 14.08 1.52 -8.30
N ARG A 43 13.46 1.33 -7.12
CA ARG A 43 12.18 0.64 -6.97
C ARG A 43 10.97 1.56 -7.07
N ARG A 44 11.15 2.88 -7.14
CA ARG A 44 10.04 3.85 -7.10
C ARG A 44 8.99 3.58 -8.19
N GLU A 45 9.43 3.40 -9.43
CA GLU A 45 8.56 3.11 -10.57
C GLU A 45 7.93 1.72 -10.46
N TRP A 46 8.73 0.72 -10.09
CA TRP A 46 8.23 -0.64 -9.84
C TRP A 46 7.11 -0.68 -8.79
N MET A 47 7.16 0.18 -7.76
CA MET A 47 6.11 0.26 -6.75
C MET A 47 4.79 0.79 -7.35
N SER A 48 4.82 1.83 -8.18
CA SER A 48 3.60 2.33 -8.83
C SER A 48 3.01 1.32 -9.80
N ASP A 49 3.85 0.66 -10.60
CA ASP A 49 3.40 -0.36 -11.55
C ASP A 49 2.78 -1.54 -10.82
N LYS A 50 3.40 -1.96 -9.70
CA LYS A 50 2.86 -3.06 -8.90
C LYS A 50 1.54 -2.70 -8.25
N LEU A 51 1.35 -1.46 -7.81
CA LEU A 51 0.06 -1.01 -7.28
C LEU A 51 -1.03 -1.06 -8.35
N ALA A 52 -0.75 -0.59 -9.57
CA ALA A 52 -1.68 -0.65 -10.68
C ALA A 52 -2.05 -2.11 -11.05
N GLU A 53 -1.04 -2.98 -11.20
CA GLU A 53 -1.23 -4.41 -11.48
C GLU A 53 -2.11 -5.09 -10.43
N LEU A 54 -1.87 -4.81 -9.15
CA LEU A 54 -2.67 -5.38 -8.06
C LEU A 54 -4.10 -4.82 -8.02
N GLY A 55 -4.28 -3.54 -8.38
CA GLY A 55 -5.61 -2.94 -8.54
C GLY A 55 -6.44 -3.71 -9.57
N ASP A 56 -5.85 -4.01 -10.72
CA ASP A 56 -6.49 -4.79 -11.78
C ASP A 56 -6.79 -6.23 -11.35
N ILE A 57 -5.80 -6.92 -10.76
CA ILE A 57 -5.94 -8.32 -10.30
C ILE A 57 -7.06 -8.47 -9.27
N PHE A 58 -7.16 -7.53 -8.32
CA PHE A 58 -8.15 -7.60 -7.24
C PHE A 58 -9.46 -6.88 -7.58
N ALA A 59 -9.61 -6.34 -8.79
CA ALA A 59 -10.76 -5.54 -9.21
C ALA A 59 -11.08 -4.38 -8.25
N LEU A 60 -10.03 -3.66 -7.81
CA LEU A 60 -10.11 -2.53 -6.90
C LEU A 60 -9.71 -1.25 -7.63
N ASP A 61 -10.45 -0.16 -7.39
CA ASP A 61 -10.04 1.15 -7.86
C ASP A 61 -9.06 1.78 -6.87
N ILE A 62 -7.89 2.21 -7.36
CA ILE A 62 -6.94 3.01 -6.58
C ILE A 62 -7.16 4.48 -6.97
N ALA A 63 -7.88 5.22 -6.14
CA ALA A 63 -8.17 6.63 -6.40
C ALA A 63 -6.99 7.55 -6.08
N ALA A 64 -6.19 7.19 -5.08
CA ALA A 64 -4.97 7.91 -4.74
C ALA A 64 -3.97 6.97 -4.07
N TYR A 65 -2.68 7.26 -4.23
CA TYR A 65 -1.62 6.57 -3.51
C TYR A 65 -0.49 7.53 -3.13
N ALA A 66 0.22 7.18 -2.06
CA ALA A 66 1.48 7.82 -1.70
C ALA A 66 2.46 6.74 -1.24
N VAL A 67 3.56 6.58 -1.96
CA VAL A 67 4.66 5.70 -1.58
C VAL A 67 5.72 6.54 -0.89
N LEU A 68 6.16 6.12 0.30
CA LEU A 68 7.27 6.70 1.05
C LEU A 68 8.37 5.65 1.22
N SER A 69 9.51 6.06 1.78
CA SER A 69 10.69 5.18 1.87
C SER A 69 10.44 3.89 2.66
N ASN A 70 9.57 3.91 3.67
CA ASN A 70 9.31 2.75 4.52
C ASN A 70 7.82 2.41 4.69
N HIS A 71 6.91 3.11 4.04
CA HIS A 71 5.48 2.81 4.09
C HIS A 71 4.78 3.38 2.88
N TYR A 72 3.55 2.93 2.63
CA TYR A 72 2.69 3.51 1.62
C TYR A 72 1.27 3.69 2.16
N HIS A 73 0.54 4.57 1.51
CA HIS A 73 -0.88 4.83 1.74
C HIS A 73 -1.64 4.64 0.42
N LEU A 74 -2.79 3.98 0.47
CA LEU A 74 -3.71 3.84 -0.67
C LEU A 74 -5.10 4.30 -0.25
N VAL A 75 -5.77 5.03 -1.14
CA VAL A 75 -7.21 5.28 -1.09
C VAL A 75 -7.84 4.35 -2.12
N LEU A 76 -8.57 3.37 -1.62
CA LEU A 76 -9.21 2.33 -2.41
C LEU A 76 -10.72 2.59 -2.49
N HIS A 77 -11.30 2.23 -3.62
CA HIS A 77 -12.74 2.10 -3.80
C HIS A 77 -13.09 0.70 -4.27
N ILE A 78 -14.04 0.07 -3.59
CA ILE A 78 -14.54 -1.26 -3.92
C ILE A 78 -15.74 -1.08 -4.86
N LYS A 79 -15.56 -1.47 -6.13
CA LYS A 79 -16.65 -1.54 -7.10
C LYS A 79 -17.63 -2.66 -6.71
N ARG A 80 -18.92 -2.34 -6.67
CA ARG A 80 -20.01 -3.31 -6.52
C ARG A 80 -20.42 -3.88 -7.86
#